data_AF-G6E8S2-F1
#
_entry.id   AF-G6E8S2-F1
#
_cell.length_a   1.000
_cell.length_b   1.000
_cell.length_c   1.000
_cell.angle_alpha   90.00
_cell.angle_beta   90.00
_cell.angle_gamma   90.00
#
_symmetry.space_group_name_H-M   'P 1'
#
loop_
_entity.id
_entity.type
_entity.pdbx_description
1 polymer ?
#
loop_
_entity_poly.entity_id
_entity_poly.type
_entity_poly.pdbx_seq_one_letter_code
_entity_poly.pdbx_strand_id
1 'polypeptide(L)'
;MIRRTEDSSDTAAFHLLKSSAARGMPCPCNDAIAAAIGRRGPASGASALRRLERSGAISIERAHGWRTVTITEFGLTTQGEDA
;
A
#
# COMPACT_ATOMS: atom_id res chain seq x y z
N MET A 1 2.15 -17.54 -15.54
CA MET A 1 1.28 -16.75 -16.44
C MET A 1 1.03 -15.41 -15.74
N ILE A 2 1.82 -14.38 -16.05
CA ILE A 2 1.84 -13.11 -15.30
C ILE A 2 0.85 -12.15 -15.97
N ARG A 3 -0.16 -11.72 -15.24
CA ARG A 3 -1.16 -10.74 -15.71
C ARG A 3 -0.52 -9.35 -15.69
N ARG A 4 -0.11 -8.86 -16.86
CA ARG A 4 0.44 -7.49 -17.09
C ARG A 4 -0.35 -6.34 -16.42
N THR A 5 -1.65 -6.51 -16.19
CA THR A 5 -2.51 -5.50 -15.54
C THR A 5 -2.36 -5.46 -14.02
N GLU A 6 -1.94 -6.55 -13.38
CA GLU A 6 -1.71 -6.63 -11.94
C GLU A 6 -0.40 -5.91 -11.57
N ASP A 7 0.66 -6.08 -12.37
CA ASP A 7 1.95 -5.40 -12.17
C ASP A 7 1.83 -3.87 -12.19
N SER A 8 1.06 -3.31 -13.12
CA SER A 8 0.89 -1.85 -13.22
C SER A 8 0.09 -1.27 -12.05
N SER A 9 -0.91 -2.01 -11.57
CA SER A 9 -1.74 -1.60 -10.42
C SER A 9 -0.92 -1.63 -9.13
N ASP A 10 -0.15 -2.70 -8.93
CA ASP A 10 0.66 -2.86 -7.72
C ASP A 10 1.81 -1.85 -7.68
N THR A 11 2.38 -1.53 -8.85
CA THR A 11 3.37 -0.45 -8.99
C THR A 11 2.80 0.91 -8.58
N ALA A 12 1.58 1.26 -8.99
CA ALA A 12 0.95 2.52 -8.60
C ALA A 12 0.67 2.61 -7.09
N ALA A 13 0.17 1.52 -6.48
CA ALA A 13 0.00 1.44 -5.03
C ALA A 13 1.34 1.58 -4.28
N PHE A 14 2.39 0.90 -4.76
CA PHE A 14 3.72 0.99 -4.17
C PHE A 14 4.29 2.41 -4.23
N HIS A 15 4.18 3.11 -5.36
CA HIS A 15 4.64 4.49 -5.47
C HIS A 15 3.91 5.45 -4.53
N LEU A 16 2.60 5.26 -4.37
CA LEU A 16 1.82 6.05 -3.41
C LEU A 16 2.33 5.85 -1.97
N LEU A 17 2.54 4.59 -1.55
CA LEU A 17 3.04 4.27 -0.21
C LEU A 17 4.46 4.78 0.00
N LYS A 18 5.35 4.56 -0.98
CA LYS A 18 6.74 5.04 -0.94
C LYS A 18 6.81 6.55 -0.82
N SER A 19 6.01 7.28 -1.60
CA SER A 19 5.98 8.76 -1.53
C SER A 19 5.42 9.27 -0.20
N SER A 20 4.43 8.58 0.37
CA SER A 20 3.87 8.92 1.68
C SER A 20 4.91 8.73 2.79
N ALA A 21 5.59 7.58 2.80
CA ALA A 21 6.66 7.27 3.73
C ALA A 21 7.86 8.23 3.60
N ALA A 22 8.30 8.52 2.37
CA ALA A 22 9.39 9.46 2.12
C ALA A 22 9.08 10.90 2.57
N ARG A 23 7.80 11.28 2.59
CA ARG A 23 7.34 12.63 2.98
C ARG A 23 6.89 12.70 4.45
N GLY A 24 6.98 11.61 5.21
CA GLY A 24 6.45 11.54 6.57
C GLY A 24 4.94 11.78 6.65
N MET A 25 4.21 11.52 5.57
CA MET A 25 2.75 11.64 5.55
C MET A 25 2.11 10.40 6.16
N PRO A 26 0.89 10.52 6.70
CA PRO A 26 0.11 9.38 7.17
C PRO A 26 -0.08 8.33 6.07
N CYS A 27 -0.24 7.07 6.48
CA CYS A 27 -0.50 5.97 5.57
C CYS A 27 -1.86 6.25 4.87
N PRO A 28 -1.90 6.29 3.53
CA PRO A 28 -3.13 6.54 2.78
C PRO A 28 -4.14 5.43 3.05
N CYS A 29 -5.42 5.72 3.22
CA CYS A 29 -6.47 4.71 3.45
C CYS A 29 -6.69 3.79 2.24
N ASN A 30 -7.42 2.70 2.43
CA ASN A 30 -7.71 1.72 1.38
C ASN A 30 -8.42 2.32 0.16
N ASP A 31 -9.29 3.30 0.35
CA ASP A 31 -9.96 4.01 -0.75
C ASP A 31 -8.98 4.86 -1.57
N ALA A 32 -8.04 5.55 -0.91
CA ALA A 32 -6.99 6.32 -1.59
C ALA A 32 -6.07 5.40 -2.41
N ILE A 33 -5.73 4.23 -1.86
CA ILE A 33 -4.95 3.21 -2.57
C ILE A 33 -5.75 2.68 -3.77
N ALA A 34 -7.04 2.38 -3.59
CA ALA A 34 -7.92 1.93 -4.67
C ALA A 34 -7.99 2.96 -5.81
N ALA A 35 -8.14 4.25 -5.46
CA ALA A 35 -8.16 5.34 -6.43
C ALA A 35 -6.83 5.44 -7.21
N ALA A 36 -5.68 5.30 -6.53
CA ALA A 36 -4.37 5.35 -7.17
C ALA A 36 -4.15 4.21 -8.19
N ILE A 37 -4.78 3.05 -7.98
CA ILE A 37 -4.71 1.92 -8.93
C ILE A 37 -5.85 1.93 -9.96
N GLY A 38 -6.63 3.01 -10.05
CA GLY A 38 -7.75 3.13 -10.99
C GLY A 38 -8.93 2.19 -10.68
N ARG A 39 -9.07 1.75 -9.43
CA ARG A 39 -10.17 0.90 -8.95
C ARG A 39 -11.07 1.68 -8.00
N ARG A 40 -12.19 1.06 -7.63
CA ARG A 40 -13.15 1.62 -6.67
C ARG A 40 -13.27 0.71 -5.46
N GLY A 41 -13.49 1.34 -4.31
CA GLY A 41 -13.81 0.71 -3.05
C GLY A 41 -12.61 0.17 -2.27
N PRO A 42 -12.74 0.11 -0.93
CA PRO A 42 -11.62 -0.17 -0.04
C PRO A 42 -11.10 -1.61 -0.18
N ALA A 43 -11.95 -2.56 -0.56
CA ALA A 43 -11.55 -3.94 -0.82
C ALA A 43 -10.46 -4.06 -1.91
N SER A 44 -10.49 -3.18 -2.92
CA SER A 44 -9.48 -3.15 -3.98
C SER A 44 -8.11 -2.70 -3.45
N GLY A 45 -8.09 -1.67 -2.59
CA GLY A 45 -6.87 -1.18 -1.95
C GLY A 45 -6.28 -2.20 -0.98
N ALA A 46 -7.12 -2.81 -0.14
CA ALA A 46 -6.71 -3.89 0.76
C ALA A 46 -6.13 -5.10 -0.01
N SER A 47 -6.71 -5.43 -1.17
CA SER A 47 -6.19 -6.50 -2.02
C SER A 47 -4.81 -6.17 -2.61
N ALA A 48 -4.58 -4.90 -2.99
CA ALA A 48 -3.28 -4.45 -3.48
C ALA A 48 -2.21 -4.49 -2.39
N LEU A 49 -2.54 -4.04 -1.18
CA LEU A 49 -1.67 -4.15 -0.01
C LEU A 49 -1.24 -5.59 0.26
N ARG A 50 -2.19 -6.53 0.25
CA ARG A 50 -1.90 -7.97 0.44
C ARG A 50 -0.97 -8.53 -0.64
N ARG A 51 -1.10 -8.07 -1.89
CA ARG A 51 -0.22 -8.50 -2.99
C ARG A 51 1.20 -7.95 -2.80
N LEU A 52 1.34 -6.68 -2.45
CA LEU A 52 2.63 -6.03 -2.17
C LEU A 52 3.33 -6.63 -0.95
N GLU A 53 2.58 -6.97 0.09
CA GLU A 53 3.10 -7.66 1.27
C GLU A 53 3.56 -9.08 0.91
N ARG A 54 2.75 -9.82 0.15
CA ARG A 54 3.09 -11.17 -0.33
C ARG A 54 4.31 -11.18 -1.26
N SER A 55 4.54 -10.12 -2.03
CA SER A 55 5.73 -9.99 -2.87
C SER A 55 6.98 -9.56 -2.10
N GLY A 56 6.84 -9.18 -0.82
CA GLY A 56 7.93 -8.70 0.03
C GLY A 56 8.31 -7.23 -0.20
N ALA A 57 7.61 -6.51 -1.08
CA ALA A 57 7.88 -5.11 -1.37
C ALA A 57 7.59 -4.19 -0.16
N ILE A 58 6.62 -4.59 0.67
CA ILE A 58 6.27 -3.92 1.92
C ILE A 58 6.07 -4.93 3.05
N SER A 59 6.08 -4.45 4.29
CA SER A 59 5.59 -5.16 5.47
C SER A 59 4.51 -4.32 6.16
N ILE A 60 3.46 -4.96 6.68
CA ILE A 60 2.33 -4.27 7.32
C ILE A 60 2.16 -4.78 8.75
N GLU A 61 2.35 -3.88 9.71
CA GLU A 61 2.04 -4.15 11.12
C GLU A 61 0.73 -3.46 11.48
N ARG A 62 -0.12 -4.15 12.24
CA ARG A 62 -1.41 -3.63 12.69
C ARG A 62 -1.51 -3.69 14.20
N ALA A 63 -1.81 -2.56 14.83
CA ALA A 63 -1.96 -2.45 16.27
C ALA A 63 -2.98 -1.36 16.62
N HIS A 64 -3.91 -1.65 17.53
CA HIS A 64 -4.86 -0.67 18.09
C HIS A 64 -5.64 0.17 17.06
N GLY A 65 -6.01 -0.42 15.90
CA GLY A 65 -6.72 0.29 14.84
C GLY A 65 -5.83 1.15 13.93
N TRP A 66 -4.52 1.05 14.09
CA TRP A 66 -3.52 1.67 13.24
C TRP A 66 -2.79 0.62 12.43
N ARG A 67 -2.31 1.04 11.25
CA ARG A 67 -1.37 0.29 10.43
C ARG A 67 -0.09 1.06 10.24
N THR A 68 1.02 0.35 10.35
CA THR A 68 2.35 0.81 9.97
C THR A 68 2.78 0.03 8.75
N VAL A 69 3.07 0.74 7.67
CA VAL A 69 3.58 0.17 6.43
C VAL A 69 5.04 0.52 6.29
N THR A 70 5.88 -0.51 6.19
CA THR A 70 7.32 -0.40 5.96
C THR A 70 7.63 -0.76 4.52
N ILE A 71 8.32 0.11 3.80
CA ILE A 71 8.86 -0.16 2.47
C ILE A 71 10.17 -0.92 2.64
N THR A 72 10.15 -2.23 2.41
CA THR A 72 11.25 -3.14 2.77
C THR A 72 12.58 -2.74 2.16
N GLU A 73 12.58 -2.34 0.88
CA GLU A 73 13.80 -1.98 0.14
C GLU A 73 14.51 -0.74 0.72
N PHE A 74 13.76 0.22 1.25
CA PHE A 74 14.30 1.52 1.68
C PHE A 74 14.28 1.73 3.19
N GLY A 75 13.66 0.83 3.96
CA GLY A 75 13.44 1.00 5.40
C GLY A 75 12.53 2.18 5.75
N LEU A 76 11.79 2.73 4.78
CA LEU A 76 10.90 3.87 4.99
C LEU A 76 9.58 3.41 5.61
N THR A 77 9.07 4.16 6.58
CA THR A 77 7.82 3.81 7.27
C THR A 77 6.77 4.91 7.13
N THR A 78 5.51 4.50 7.06
CA THR A 78 4.34 5.40 7.14
C THR A 78 3.27 4.74 8.02
N GLN A 79 2.57 5.54 8.81
CA GLN A 79 1.54 5.05 9.74
C GLN A 79 0.23 5.78 9.54
N GLY A 80 -0.89 5.09 9.70
CA GLY A 80 -2.22 5.69 9.59
C GLY A 80 -3.29 4.78 10.17
N GLU A 81 -4.51 5.28 10.26
CA GLU A 81 -5.66 4.48 10.68
C GLU A 81 -5.88 3.31 9.70
N ASP A 82 -6.22 2.13 10.23
CA ASP A 82 -6.51 0.94 9.42
C ASP A 82 -7.95 0.99 8.89
N ALA A 83 -8.15 1.85 7.88
CA ALA A 83 -9.40 2.08 7.16
C ALA A 83 -9.30 1.68 5.68
#